data_AF-A0A9D1GQE9-F1
#
_entry.id   AF-A0A9D1GQE9-F1
#
_cell.length_a   1.000
_cell.length_b   1.000
_cell.length_c   1.000
_cell.angle_alpha   90.00
_cell.angle_beta   90.00
_cell.angle_gamma   90.00
#
_symmetry.space_group_name_H-M   'P 1'
#
loop_
_entity.id
_entity.type
_entity.pdbx_description
1 polymer ?
#
loop_
_entity_poly.entity_id
_entity_poly.type
_entity_poly.pdbx_seq_one_letter_code
_entity_poly.pdbx_strand_id
1 'polypeptide(L)'
;MDDVFETFGNGLEKEDYLRFIEYEDQDGFYFLKIVWVITPENNVLHWGYYPPSCFKILLFDPLTDTFLSGAKTQRYAFKSYFKVDLENFEPTVEEILPPAVRNYDYAGEIGSLLVRIILTVFIELGVAVLFFFGKKVFLKIVFVNVVTQVLLNLFLNWIYYQNGSLAYGMAYLPLEFLIILIESVVYSILFTKTAIKRPVLKAILYSVFANAASFAVGILLWRYLPFAF
;
A
#
# COMPACT_ATOMS: atom_id res chain seq x y z
N MET A 1 3.90 34.68 17.67
CA MET A 1 4.64 33.48 18.10
C MET A 1 3.70 32.57 18.89
N ASP A 2 2.87 33.16 19.76
CA ASP A 2 1.85 32.44 20.53
C ASP A 2 0.80 31.71 19.65
N ASP A 3 0.25 32.35 18.61
CA ASP A 3 -0.71 31.71 17.69
C ASP A 3 -0.16 30.48 16.94
N VAL A 4 1.14 30.48 16.64
CA VAL A 4 1.81 29.37 15.94
C VAL A 4 2.05 28.20 16.90
N PHE A 5 2.40 28.49 18.15
CA PHE A 5 2.56 27.47 19.19
C PHE A 5 1.23 26.82 19.56
N GLU A 6 0.14 27.59 19.71
CA GLU A 6 -1.19 27.02 19.97
C GLU A 6 -1.67 26.11 18.84
N THR A 7 -1.28 26.40 17.60
CA THR A 7 -1.69 25.62 16.41
C THR A 7 -0.81 24.39 16.15
N PHE A 8 0.50 24.47 16.42
CA PHE A 8 1.49 23.46 16.01
C PHE A 8 2.30 22.85 17.16
N GLY A 9 2.08 23.29 18.39
CA GLY A 9 2.75 22.79 19.58
C GLY A 9 2.38 21.34 19.92
N ASN A 10 1.24 20.81 19.46
CA ASN A 10 0.85 19.40 19.61
C ASN A 10 1.04 18.82 21.04
N GLY A 11 0.77 19.63 22.07
CA GLY A 11 0.90 19.23 23.47
C GLY A 11 2.32 19.31 24.05
N LEU A 12 3.27 19.90 23.33
CA LEU A 12 4.60 20.25 23.84
C LEU A 12 4.52 21.49 24.73
N GLU A 13 5.40 21.59 25.72
CA GLU A 13 5.60 22.83 26.49
C GLU A 13 6.21 23.93 25.59
N LYS A 14 5.91 25.19 25.90
CA LYS A 14 6.36 26.34 25.09
C LYS A 14 7.87 26.43 25.00
N GLU A 15 8.55 26.12 26.10
CA GLU A 15 10.01 26.14 26.21
C GLU A 15 10.64 25.10 25.28
N ASP A 16 10.13 23.87 25.29
CA ASP A 16 10.62 22.80 24.40
C ASP A 16 10.40 23.16 22.93
N TYR A 17 9.26 23.78 22.59
CA TYR A 17 8.99 24.19 21.22
C TYR A 17 9.96 25.29 20.74
N LEU A 18 10.35 26.20 21.64
CA LEU A 18 11.38 27.20 21.36
C LEU A 18 12.74 26.55 21.14
N ARG A 19 13.10 25.52 21.92
CA ARG A 19 14.35 24.75 21.70
C ARG A 19 14.39 24.14 20.29
N PHE A 20 13.29 23.60 19.78
CA PHE A 20 13.23 23.11 18.40
C PHE A 20 13.42 24.21 17.36
N ILE A 21 12.96 25.44 17.63
CA ILE A 21 13.17 26.60 16.74
C ILE A 21 14.64 27.05 16.75
N GLU A 22 15.29 27.00 17.91
CA GLU A 22 16.67 27.44 18.11
C GLU A 22 17.71 26.38 17.72
N TYR A 23 17.30 25.12 17.51
CA TYR A 23 18.18 24.04 17.09
C TYR A 23 18.82 24.30 15.72
N GLU A 24 20.15 24.26 15.67
CA GLU A 24 20.95 24.39 14.46
C GLU A 24 21.49 23.03 14.02
N ASP A 25 21.00 22.51 12.88
CA ASP A 25 21.50 21.25 12.33
C ASP A 25 22.83 21.43 11.58
N GLN A 26 23.77 20.50 11.79
CA GLN A 26 25.09 20.53 11.14
C GLN A 26 25.03 20.44 9.60
N ASP A 27 23.99 19.82 9.02
CA ASP A 27 23.82 19.69 7.57
C ASP A 27 22.91 20.81 7.00
N GLY A 28 22.54 21.81 7.80
CA GLY A 28 21.71 22.94 7.38
C GLY A 28 20.22 22.62 7.23
N PHE A 29 19.74 21.51 7.80
CA PHE A 29 18.31 21.26 7.94
C PHE A 29 17.71 22.20 9.00
N TYR A 30 16.44 22.56 8.82
CA TYR A 30 15.73 23.43 9.76
C TYR A 30 14.43 22.78 10.22
N PHE A 31 14.01 23.14 11.42
CA PHE A 31 12.78 22.65 12.01
C PHE A 31 11.55 23.14 11.23
N LEU A 32 10.70 22.20 10.83
CA LEU A 32 9.51 22.46 10.01
C LEU A 32 8.28 22.87 10.82
N LYS A 33 8.45 23.18 12.12
CA LYS A 33 7.38 23.66 13.00
C LYS A 33 6.25 22.64 13.19
N ILE A 34 6.59 21.35 13.13
CA ILE A 34 5.67 20.25 13.40
C ILE A 34 6.38 19.28 14.34
N VAL A 35 5.79 19.03 15.51
CA VAL A 35 6.28 18.09 16.52
C VAL A 35 5.25 16.99 16.73
N TRP A 36 5.73 15.80 17.09
CA TRP A 36 4.92 14.71 17.61
C TRP A 36 5.44 14.34 18.99
N VAL A 37 4.54 14.13 19.93
CA VAL A 37 4.86 13.55 21.24
C VAL A 37 4.79 12.03 21.10
N ILE A 38 5.89 11.35 21.46
CA ILE A 38 6.00 9.89 21.43
C ILE A 38 5.67 9.37 22.82
N THR A 39 4.75 8.42 22.92
CA THR A 39 4.47 7.68 24.17
C THR A 39 4.56 6.17 23.91
N PRO A 40 4.70 5.33 24.94
CA PRO A 40 4.64 3.88 24.77
C PRO A 40 3.38 3.39 24.06
N GLU A 41 2.26 4.09 24.23
CA GLU A 41 0.97 3.82 23.59
C GLU A 41 0.84 4.42 22.19
N ASN A 42 1.63 5.47 21.88
CA ASN A 42 1.63 6.14 20.59
C ASN A 42 3.05 6.37 20.08
N ASN A 43 3.57 5.35 19.39
CA ASN A 43 4.91 5.34 18.82
C ASN A 43 4.91 5.45 17.28
N VAL A 44 3.78 5.84 16.67
CA VAL A 44 3.62 5.97 15.22
C VAL A 44 3.37 7.43 14.84
N LEU A 45 4.27 7.98 14.02
CA LEU A 45 4.16 9.34 13.52
C LEU A 45 3.62 9.31 12.08
N HIS A 46 2.65 10.17 11.78
CA HIS A 46 2.05 10.27 10.46
C HIS A 46 2.11 11.70 9.91
N TRP A 47 2.87 11.89 8.83
CA TRP A 47 2.96 13.17 8.10
C TRP A 47 2.21 13.08 6.77
N GLY A 48 0.94 13.48 6.77
CA GLY A 48 0.06 13.39 5.60
C GLY A 48 0.10 14.59 4.65
N TYR A 49 0.46 15.78 5.14
CA TYR A 49 0.34 17.03 4.38
C TYR A 49 1.71 17.50 3.86
N TYR A 50 1.93 17.34 2.55
CA TYR A 50 3.15 17.75 1.83
C TYR A 50 4.47 17.45 2.57
N PRO A 51 4.73 16.19 2.98
CA PRO A 51 6.00 15.86 3.61
C PRO A 51 7.16 16.10 2.63
N PRO A 52 8.31 16.61 3.13
CA PRO A 52 9.49 16.84 2.31
C PRO A 52 10.01 15.54 1.69
N SER A 53 10.64 15.65 0.51
CA SER A 53 11.26 14.51 -0.16
C SER A 53 12.55 14.05 0.54
N CYS A 54 13.27 14.98 1.15
CA CYS A 54 14.49 14.76 1.91
C CYS A 54 14.35 15.41 3.29
N PHE A 55 14.64 14.67 4.35
CA PHE A 55 14.43 15.11 5.73
C PHE A 55 15.40 14.46 6.69
N LYS A 56 15.45 14.96 7.92
CA LYS A 56 16.06 14.31 9.08
C LYS A 56 15.00 14.09 10.15
N ILE A 57 15.20 13.10 11.00
CA ILE A 57 14.41 12.90 12.21
C ILE A 57 15.21 13.53 13.34
N LEU A 58 14.56 14.42 14.09
CA LEU A 58 15.13 15.04 15.27
C LEU A 58 14.30 14.57 16.47
N LEU A 59 14.97 13.97 17.45
CA LEU A 59 14.36 13.51 18.68
C LEU A 59 14.87 14.38 19.83
N PHE A 60 13.97 14.86 20.68
CA PHE A 60 14.33 15.59 21.89
C PHE A 60 14.04 14.71 23.10
N ASP A 61 15.04 14.53 23.97
CA ASP A 61 14.86 13.88 25.26
C ASP A 61 14.76 14.95 26.37
N PRO A 62 13.57 15.14 26.98
CA PRO A 62 13.38 16.15 28.02
C PRO A 62 14.06 15.79 29.35
N LEU A 63 14.45 14.52 29.58
CA LEU A 63 15.11 14.09 30.81
C LEU A 63 16.59 14.46 30.83
N THR A 64 17.25 14.36 29.68
CA THR A 64 18.66 14.71 29.51
C THR A 64 18.88 16.10 28.93
N ASP A 65 17.81 16.75 28.45
CA ASP A 65 17.83 18.05 27.77
C ASP A 65 18.73 18.05 26.52
N THR A 66 18.66 16.97 25.74
CA THR A 66 19.52 16.75 24.56
C THR A 66 18.71 16.46 23.29
N PHE A 67 19.26 16.90 22.16
CA PHE A 67 18.73 16.57 20.84
C PHE A 67 19.52 15.43 20.20
N LEU A 68 18.82 14.46 19.64
CA LEU A 68 19.40 13.40 18.82
C LEU A 68 19.02 13.62 17.35
N SER A 69 20.01 13.94 16.53
CA SER A 69 19.81 14.16 15.10
C SER A 69 20.05 12.86 14.32
N GLY A 70 19.10 12.48 13.48
CA GLY A 70 19.21 11.35 12.59
C GLY A 70 19.94 11.66 11.29
N ALA A 71 20.35 10.60 10.60
CA ALA A 71 20.92 10.71 9.27
C ALA A 71 19.92 11.31 8.25
N LYS A 72 20.48 11.97 7.23
CA LYS A 72 19.72 12.43 6.06
C LYS A 72 18.95 11.27 5.42
N THR A 73 17.64 11.41 5.37
CA THR A 73 16.70 10.37 4.90
C THR A 73 15.91 10.88 3.69
N GLN A 74 15.65 10.00 2.73
CA GLN A 74 14.90 10.32 1.53
C GLN A 74 13.68 9.43 1.39
N ARG A 75 12.55 10.04 1.03
CA ARG A 75 11.31 9.34 0.70
C ARG A 75 11.54 8.39 -0.49
N TYR A 76 11.09 7.14 -0.39
CA TYR A 76 11.29 6.13 -1.43
C TYR A 76 10.04 5.87 -2.29
N ALA A 77 8.85 6.21 -1.79
CA ALA A 77 7.55 6.01 -2.44
C ALA A 77 6.57 7.12 -2.05
N PHE A 78 5.42 7.22 -2.74
CA PHE A 78 4.35 8.17 -2.41
C PHE A 78 3.98 8.11 -0.92
N LYS A 79 3.82 6.90 -0.39
CA LYS A 79 3.81 6.62 1.05
C LYS A 79 5.09 5.88 1.42
N SER A 80 5.90 6.48 2.28
CA SER A 80 7.11 5.85 2.80
C SER A 80 6.97 5.60 4.29
N TYR A 81 7.37 4.42 4.71
CA TYR A 81 7.32 3.97 6.09
C TYR A 81 8.74 3.78 6.58
N PHE A 82 9.05 4.36 7.73
CA PHE A 82 10.34 4.25 8.37
C PHE A 82 10.15 3.77 9.81
N LYS A 83 11.12 3.00 10.31
CA LYS A 83 11.25 2.63 11.72
C LYS A 83 12.60 3.13 12.21
N VAL A 84 12.61 3.81 13.34
CA VAL A 84 13.83 4.06 14.13
C VAL A 84 13.74 3.10 15.31
N ASP A 85 14.76 2.28 15.50
CA ASP A 85 14.80 1.35 16.62
C ASP A 85 15.56 1.99 17.78
N LEU A 86 14.85 2.25 18.88
CA LEU A 86 15.40 2.80 20.11
C LEU A 86 15.53 1.74 21.21
N GLU A 87 15.23 0.48 20.91
CA GLU A 87 15.34 -0.61 21.88
C GLU A 87 16.81 -0.79 22.29
N ASN A 88 17.10 -0.63 23.58
CA ASN A 88 18.46 -0.64 24.13
C ASN A 88 19.39 0.43 23.53
N PHE A 89 18.84 1.51 23.00
CA PHE A 89 19.65 2.63 22.51
C PHE A 89 20.18 3.45 23.68
N GLU A 90 21.51 3.56 23.78
CA GLU A 90 22.20 4.47 24.67
C GLU A 90 22.81 5.61 23.83
N PRO A 91 22.48 6.88 24.11
CA PRO A 91 23.05 8.02 23.40
C PRO A 91 24.59 7.99 23.45
N THR A 92 25.23 8.02 22.29
CA THR A 92 26.68 8.22 22.19
C THR A 92 27.03 9.70 22.40
N VAL A 93 28.31 10.00 22.64
CA VAL A 93 28.84 11.37 22.75
C VAL A 93 28.49 12.25 21.53
N GLU A 94 28.30 11.65 20.36
CA GLU A 94 27.95 12.39 19.13
C GLU A 94 26.45 12.73 19.02
N GLU A 95 25.61 12.29 19.97
CA GLU A 95 24.17 12.59 20.01
C GLU A 95 23.43 12.26 18.68
N ILE A 96 23.76 11.10 18.10
CA ILE A 96 23.23 10.65 16.80
C ILE A 96 22.12 9.63 17.01
N LEU A 97 20.99 9.84 16.32
CA LEU A 97 19.87 8.90 16.31
C LEU A 97 20.18 7.67 15.42
N PRO A 98 19.74 6.45 15.79
CA PRO A 98 19.82 5.29 14.91
C PRO A 98 19.19 5.57 13.54
N PRO A 99 19.70 4.94 12.46
CA PRO A 99 19.21 5.20 11.12
C PRO A 99 17.74 4.81 10.97
N ALA A 100 16.98 5.65 10.28
CA ALA A 100 15.61 5.36 9.90
C ALA A 100 15.59 4.28 8.80
N VAL A 101 15.22 3.05 9.16
CA VAL A 101 15.15 1.93 8.20
C VAL A 101 13.77 1.82 7.58
N ARG A 102 13.68 1.38 6.32
CA ARG A 102 12.39 1.20 5.63
C ARG A 102 11.57 0.11 6.33
N ASN A 103 10.29 0.39 6.56
CA ASN A 103 9.38 -0.52 7.27
C ASN A 103 8.06 -0.69 6.50
N TYR A 104 8.13 -1.21 5.28
CA TYR A 104 6.96 -1.45 4.44
C TYR A 104 6.32 -2.80 4.75
N ASP A 105 4.98 -2.84 4.85
CA ASP A 105 4.23 -4.06 5.13
C ASP A 105 4.06 -4.93 3.87
N TYR A 106 5.15 -5.61 3.49
CA TYR A 106 5.13 -6.57 2.38
C TYR A 106 4.24 -7.80 2.67
N ALA A 107 4.13 -8.19 3.94
CA ALA A 107 3.35 -9.37 4.33
C ALA A 107 1.85 -9.13 4.14
N GLY A 108 1.34 -7.96 4.55
CA GLY A 108 -0.03 -7.54 4.31
C GLY A 108 -0.36 -7.42 2.83
N GLU A 109 0.56 -6.88 2.02
CA GLU A 109 0.41 -6.82 0.58
C GLU A 109 0.29 -8.20 -0.08
N ILE A 110 1.18 -9.14 0.28
CA ILE A 110 1.10 -10.52 -0.21
C ILE A 110 -0.19 -11.19 0.27
N GLY A 111 -0.58 -10.98 1.53
CA GLY A 111 -1.82 -11.50 2.09
C GLY A 111 -3.06 -11.01 1.33
N SER A 112 -3.13 -9.71 1.04
CA SER A 112 -4.24 -9.13 0.26
C SER A 112 -4.28 -9.66 -1.18
N LEU A 113 -3.12 -9.87 -1.82
CA LEU A 113 -3.03 -10.50 -3.14
C LEU A 113 -3.57 -11.93 -3.12
N LEU A 114 -3.17 -12.74 -2.13
CA LEU A 114 -3.61 -14.13 -2.01
C LEU A 114 -5.12 -14.23 -1.80
N VAL A 115 -5.69 -13.37 -0.95
CA VAL A 115 -7.14 -13.31 -0.73
C VAL A 115 -7.88 -13.00 -2.04
N ARG A 116 -7.41 -12.00 -2.79
CA ARG A 116 -7.98 -11.65 -4.10
C ARG A 116 -7.92 -12.81 -5.08
N ILE A 117 -6.77 -13.45 -5.24
CA ILE A 117 -6.60 -14.60 -6.14
C ILE A 117 -7.57 -15.74 -5.76
N ILE A 118 -7.64 -16.09 -4.47
CA ILE A 118 -8.50 -17.18 -4.00
C ILE A 118 -9.99 -16.87 -4.27
N LEU A 119 -10.42 -15.65 -3.97
CA LEU A 119 -11.80 -15.21 -4.19
C LEU A 119 -12.15 -15.22 -5.68
N THR A 120 -11.33 -14.62 -6.53
CA THR A 120 -11.59 -14.57 -7.98
C THR A 120 -11.63 -16.00 -8.55
N VAL A 121 -10.66 -16.85 -8.21
CA VAL A 121 -10.65 -18.26 -8.66
C VAL A 121 -11.91 -19.00 -8.21
N PHE A 122 -12.36 -18.79 -6.97
CA PHE A 122 -13.58 -19.42 -6.46
C PHE A 122 -14.81 -18.98 -7.26
N ILE A 123 -14.93 -17.69 -7.55
CA ILE A 123 -16.04 -17.12 -8.33
C ILE A 123 -16.00 -17.61 -9.77
N GLU A 124 -14.83 -17.57 -10.41
CA GLU A 124 -14.60 -18.08 -11.77
C GLU A 124 -15.03 -19.54 -11.91
N LEU A 125 -14.61 -20.40 -10.98
CA LEU A 125 -14.99 -21.81 -11.00
C LEU A 125 -16.50 -21.99 -10.76
N GLY A 126 -17.11 -21.21 -9.87
CA GLY A 126 -18.56 -21.19 -9.68
C GLY A 126 -19.31 -20.84 -10.97
N VAL A 127 -18.89 -19.78 -11.66
CA VAL A 127 -19.46 -19.39 -12.96
C VAL A 127 -19.18 -20.45 -14.02
N ALA A 128 -18.00 -21.09 -14.00
CA ALA A 128 -17.66 -22.14 -14.94
C ALA A 128 -18.58 -23.36 -14.84
N VAL A 129 -19.03 -23.69 -13.62
CA VAL A 129 -20.06 -24.71 -13.36
C VAL A 129 -21.39 -24.31 -13.99
N LEU A 130 -21.83 -23.04 -13.83
CA LEU A 130 -23.07 -22.53 -14.45
C LEU A 130 -23.02 -22.56 -15.99
N PHE A 131 -21.82 -22.42 -16.55
CA PHE A 131 -21.57 -22.55 -17.98
C PHE A 131 -21.35 -24.01 -18.40
N PHE A 132 -21.49 -25.00 -17.52
CA PHE A 132 -21.32 -26.43 -17.82
C PHE A 132 -19.95 -26.76 -18.44
N PHE A 133 -18.88 -26.12 -17.97
CA PHE A 133 -17.52 -26.47 -18.37
C PHE A 133 -17.03 -27.75 -17.66
N GLY A 134 -16.21 -28.54 -18.36
CA GLY A 134 -15.63 -29.76 -17.83
C GLY A 134 -14.30 -29.53 -17.09
N LYS A 135 -13.87 -30.53 -16.31
CA LYS A 135 -12.66 -30.46 -15.45
C LYS A 135 -11.38 -30.00 -16.18
N LYS A 136 -11.20 -30.37 -17.46
CA LYS A 136 -10.02 -29.95 -18.27
C LYS A 136 -9.97 -28.44 -18.53
N VAL A 137 -11.11 -27.75 -18.46
CA VAL A 137 -11.23 -26.30 -18.63
C VAL A 137 -10.94 -25.58 -17.31
N PHE A 138 -11.29 -26.18 -16.17
CA PHE A 138 -11.07 -25.56 -14.84
C PHE A 138 -9.60 -25.27 -14.57
N LEU A 139 -8.69 -26.19 -14.92
CA LEU A 139 -7.25 -25.96 -14.73
C LEU A 139 -6.75 -24.76 -15.55
N LYS A 140 -7.30 -24.57 -16.76
CA LYS A 140 -6.97 -23.42 -17.62
C LYS A 140 -7.51 -22.11 -17.04
N ILE A 141 -8.72 -22.15 -16.49
CA ILE A 141 -9.33 -21.01 -15.78
C ILE A 141 -8.45 -20.60 -14.60
N VAL A 142 -8.15 -21.53 -13.70
CA VAL A 142 -7.29 -21.25 -12.53
C VAL A 142 -5.96 -20.66 -12.96
N PHE A 143 -5.31 -21.25 -13.96
CA PHE A 143 -4.02 -20.76 -14.44
C PHE A 143 -4.10 -19.33 -14.99
N VAL A 144 -5.02 -19.06 -15.92
CA VAL A 144 -5.17 -17.73 -16.53
C VAL A 144 -5.49 -16.70 -15.45
N ASN A 145 -6.42 -17.03 -14.55
CA ASN A 145 -6.91 -16.09 -13.56
C ASN A 145 -5.86 -15.76 -12.47
N VAL A 146 -5.05 -16.74 -12.07
CA VAL A 146 -3.88 -16.49 -11.21
C VAL A 146 -2.89 -15.56 -11.91
N VAL A 147 -2.57 -15.82 -13.19
CA VAL A 147 -1.63 -14.99 -13.95
C VAL A 147 -2.14 -13.56 -14.12
N THR A 148 -3.40 -13.39 -14.50
CA THR A 148 -4.01 -12.05 -14.71
C THR A 148 -4.11 -11.29 -13.41
N GLN A 149 -4.50 -11.93 -12.31
CA GLN A 149 -4.54 -11.29 -10.99
C GLN A 149 -3.16 -10.87 -10.50
N VAL A 150 -2.13 -11.70 -10.67
CA VAL A 150 -0.75 -11.31 -10.34
C VAL A 150 -0.32 -10.10 -11.16
N LEU A 151 -0.57 -10.10 -12.48
CA LEU A 151 -0.20 -8.97 -13.35
C LEU A 151 -0.94 -7.68 -12.99
N LEU A 152 -2.26 -7.77 -12.76
CA LEU A 152 -3.09 -6.64 -12.35
C LEU A 152 -2.58 -6.03 -11.05
N ASN A 153 -2.33 -6.86 -10.03
CA ASN A 153 -1.89 -6.38 -8.72
C ASN A 153 -0.46 -5.81 -8.76
N LEU A 154 0.45 -6.41 -9.53
CA LEU A 154 1.80 -5.84 -9.71
C LEU A 154 1.73 -4.44 -10.33
N PHE A 155 0.87 -4.26 -11.34
CA PHE A 155 0.73 -2.98 -12.02
C PHE A 155 0.05 -1.94 -11.13
N LEU A 156 -1.01 -2.33 -10.40
CA LEU A 156 -1.67 -1.48 -9.42
C LEU A 156 -0.75 -1.06 -8.27
N ASN A 157 0.04 -2.00 -7.74
CA ASN A 157 1.03 -1.71 -6.69
C ASN A 157 2.11 -0.74 -7.18
N TRP A 158 2.54 -0.88 -8.44
CA TRP A 158 3.46 0.09 -9.04
C TRP A 158 2.84 1.49 -9.13
N ILE A 159 1.57 1.61 -9.54
CA ILE A 159 0.85 2.89 -9.56
C ILE A 159 0.73 3.47 -8.14
N TYR A 160 0.34 2.64 -7.17
CA TYR A 160 0.20 3.05 -5.77
C TYR A 160 1.53 3.54 -5.19
N TYR A 161 2.61 2.82 -5.45
CA TYR A 161 3.96 3.16 -4.99
C TYR A 161 4.40 4.53 -5.49
N GLN A 162 4.08 4.89 -6.73
CA GLN A 162 4.50 6.16 -7.34
C GLN A 162 3.53 7.32 -7.08
N ASN A 163 2.23 7.05 -7.12
CA ASN A 163 1.19 8.08 -7.24
C ASN A 163 0.13 8.03 -6.13
N GLY A 164 0.17 7.04 -5.25
CA GLY A 164 -0.74 6.91 -4.10
C GLY A 164 -2.12 6.34 -4.41
N SER A 165 -3.00 6.39 -3.40
CA SER A 165 -4.29 5.70 -3.39
C SER A 165 -5.29 6.24 -4.42
N LEU A 166 -5.27 7.54 -4.70
CA LEU A 166 -6.18 8.15 -5.66
C LEU A 166 -5.90 7.65 -7.09
N ALA A 167 -4.62 7.61 -7.48
CA ALA A 167 -4.22 7.08 -8.79
C ALA A 167 -4.49 5.57 -8.89
N TYR A 168 -4.24 4.81 -7.83
CA TYR A 168 -4.63 3.40 -7.73
C TYR A 168 -6.14 3.23 -8.00
N GLY A 169 -6.99 3.99 -7.32
CA GLY A 169 -8.45 3.90 -7.48
C GLY A 169 -8.92 4.27 -8.88
N MET A 170 -8.32 5.28 -9.51
CA MET A 170 -8.62 5.67 -10.90
C MET A 170 -8.18 4.61 -11.92
N ALA A 171 -7.07 3.92 -11.67
CA ALA A 171 -6.54 2.89 -12.57
C ALA A 171 -7.23 1.54 -12.41
N TYR A 172 -7.80 1.24 -11.24
CA TYR A 172 -8.42 -0.04 -10.92
C TYR A 172 -9.47 -0.47 -11.95
N LEU A 173 -10.50 0.35 -12.17
CA LEU A 173 -11.59 0.00 -13.07
C LEU A 173 -11.15 -0.17 -14.54
N PRO A 174 -10.37 0.74 -15.15
CA PRO A 174 -9.84 0.54 -16.51
C PRO A 174 -9.00 -0.73 -16.67
N LEU A 175 -8.19 -1.08 -15.67
CA LEU A 175 -7.34 -2.27 -15.72
C LEU A 175 -8.15 -3.55 -15.60
N GLU A 176 -9.17 -3.58 -14.73
CA GLU A 176 -10.12 -4.71 -14.67
C GLU A 176 -10.82 -4.92 -16.03
N PHE A 177 -11.24 -3.84 -16.70
CA PHE A 177 -11.78 -3.95 -18.06
C PHE A 177 -10.76 -4.50 -19.06
N LEU A 178 -9.49 -4.09 -18.95
CA LEU A 178 -8.43 -4.62 -19.80
C LEU A 178 -8.21 -6.13 -19.55
N ILE A 179 -8.25 -6.58 -18.29
CA ILE A 179 -8.16 -8.00 -17.93
C ILE A 179 -9.32 -8.78 -18.55
N ILE A 180 -10.56 -8.28 -18.49
CA ILE A 180 -11.72 -8.90 -19.13
C ILE A 180 -11.49 -9.14 -20.62
N LEU A 181 -10.92 -8.15 -21.32
CA LEU A 181 -10.63 -8.25 -22.75
C LEU A 181 -9.54 -9.30 -23.02
N ILE A 182 -8.46 -9.29 -22.23
CA ILE A 182 -7.36 -10.26 -22.34
C ILE A 182 -7.87 -11.68 -22.10
N GLU A 183 -8.59 -11.90 -21.01
CA GLU A 183 -9.14 -13.21 -20.66
C GLU A 183 -10.14 -13.71 -21.70
N SER A 184 -10.99 -12.83 -22.23
CA SER A 184 -11.94 -13.19 -23.30
C SER A 184 -11.23 -13.72 -24.54
N VAL A 185 -10.11 -13.10 -24.93
CA VAL A 185 -9.28 -13.54 -26.06
C VAL A 185 -8.58 -14.86 -25.72
N VAL A 186 -7.93 -14.94 -24.57
CA VAL A 186 -7.18 -16.13 -24.12
C VAL A 186 -8.10 -17.34 -23.99
N TYR A 187 -9.25 -17.21 -23.34
CA TYR A 187 -10.21 -18.30 -23.18
C TYR A 187 -10.81 -18.74 -24.52
N SER A 188 -11.06 -17.82 -25.45
CA SER A 188 -11.51 -18.17 -26.80
C SER A 188 -10.52 -19.08 -27.53
N ILE A 189 -9.21 -18.86 -27.34
CA ILE A 189 -8.14 -19.69 -27.91
C ILE A 189 -7.96 -21.01 -27.13
N LEU A 190 -8.06 -20.96 -25.80
CA LEU A 190 -7.81 -22.13 -24.95
C LEU A 190 -8.97 -23.13 -24.94
N PHE A 191 -10.22 -22.66 -25.06
CA PHE A 191 -11.43 -23.49 -24.97
C PHE A 191 -11.83 -24.05 -26.34
N THR A 192 -11.46 -23.42 -27.45
CA THR A 192 -11.65 -23.99 -28.80
C THR A 192 -10.95 -25.34 -28.98
N LYS A 193 -9.87 -25.59 -28.24
CA LYS A 193 -9.18 -26.89 -28.18
C LYS A 193 -9.93 -27.96 -27.36
N THR A 194 -11.17 -27.70 -26.96
CA THR A 194 -12.02 -28.63 -26.22
C THR A 194 -13.29 -28.90 -27.02
N ALA A 195 -13.87 -30.10 -26.88
CA ALA A 195 -15.01 -30.58 -27.68
C ALA A 195 -16.35 -29.89 -27.29
N ILE A 196 -16.35 -28.55 -27.25
CA ILE A 196 -17.48 -27.70 -26.85
C ILE A 196 -18.15 -27.13 -28.09
N LYS A 197 -19.50 -27.15 -28.12
CA LYS A 197 -20.31 -26.51 -29.17
C LYS A 197 -20.27 -24.99 -29.01
N ARG A 198 -19.94 -24.24 -30.08
CA ARG A 198 -19.74 -22.77 -30.09
C ARG A 198 -18.73 -22.28 -29.02
N PRO A 199 -17.47 -22.76 -29.06
CA PRO A 199 -16.51 -22.56 -27.97
C PRO A 199 -16.12 -21.09 -27.76
N VAL A 200 -16.03 -20.30 -28.84
CA VAL A 200 -15.60 -18.89 -28.78
C VAL A 200 -16.65 -18.01 -28.09
N LEU A 201 -17.89 -17.96 -28.60
CA LEU A 201 -18.94 -17.14 -28.00
C LEU A 201 -19.19 -17.50 -26.53
N LYS A 202 -19.18 -18.81 -26.23
CA LYS A 202 -19.34 -19.30 -24.87
C LYS A 202 -18.19 -18.89 -23.95
N ALA A 203 -16.94 -18.89 -24.44
CA ALA A 203 -15.77 -18.44 -23.70
C ALA A 203 -15.79 -16.93 -23.42
N ILE A 204 -16.17 -16.12 -24.42
CA ILE A 204 -16.31 -14.67 -24.26
C ILE A 204 -17.39 -14.33 -23.23
N LEU A 205 -18.58 -14.90 -23.38
CA LEU A 205 -19.68 -14.69 -22.42
C LEU A 205 -19.26 -15.12 -21.02
N TYR A 206 -18.64 -16.30 -20.89
CA TYR A 206 -18.09 -16.76 -19.62
C TYR A 206 -17.14 -15.74 -18.99
N SER A 207 -16.13 -15.27 -19.74
CA SER A 207 -15.12 -14.34 -19.24
C SER A 207 -15.77 -13.06 -18.72
N VAL A 208 -16.68 -12.47 -19.50
CA VAL A 208 -17.40 -11.25 -19.11
C VAL A 208 -18.22 -11.48 -17.84
N PHE A 209 -18.98 -12.58 -17.76
CA PHE A 209 -19.81 -12.88 -16.58
C PHE A 209 -18.96 -13.19 -15.34
N ALA A 210 -17.88 -13.97 -15.47
CA ALA A 210 -17.01 -14.35 -14.36
C ALA A 210 -16.28 -13.15 -13.76
N ASN A 211 -15.72 -12.29 -14.62
CA ASN A 211 -15.03 -11.09 -14.17
C ASN A 211 -16.00 -10.04 -13.63
N ALA A 212 -17.17 -9.84 -14.27
CA ALA A 212 -18.18 -8.93 -13.75
C ALA A 212 -18.71 -9.39 -12.37
N ALA A 213 -18.89 -10.70 -12.18
CA ALA A 213 -19.25 -11.25 -10.88
C ALA A 213 -18.13 -11.03 -9.85
N SER A 214 -16.88 -11.27 -10.22
CA SER A 214 -15.71 -11.06 -9.35
C SER A 214 -15.58 -9.60 -8.93
N PHE A 215 -15.74 -8.67 -9.88
CA PHE A 215 -15.74 -7.23 -9.62
C PHE A 215 -16.89 -6.80 -8.70
N ALA A 216 -18.11 -7.28 -8.95
CA ALA A 216 -19.27 -6.99 -8.10
C ALA A 216 -19.08 -7.52 -6.66
N VAL A 217 -18.54 -8.73 -6.52
CA VAL A 217 -18.20 -9.29 -5.21
C VAL A 217 -17.08 -8.49 -4.54
N GLY A 218 -16.06 -8.05 -5.27
CA GLY A 218 -15.01 -7.17 -4.75
C GLY A 218 -15.57 -5.88 -4.17
N ILE A 219 -16.49 -5.20 -4.87
CA ILE A 219 -17.17 -4.00 -4.37
C ILE A 219 -17.95 -4.29 -3.08
N LEU A 220 -18.69 -5.39 -3.03
CA LEU A 220 -19.47 -5.78 -1.84
C LEU A 220 -18.54 -6.09 -0.66
N LEU A 221 -17.43 -6.77 -0.92
CA LEU A 221 -16.47 -7.20 0.09
C LEU A 221 -15.56 -6.08 0.56
N TRP A 222 -15.35 -5.00 -0.21
CA TRP A 222 -14.58 -3.83 0.25
C TRP A 222 -14.99 -3.41 1.65
N ARG A 223 -16.31 -3.33 1.91
CA ARG A 223 -16.84 -2.89 3.22
C ARG A 223 -16.47 -3.82 4.38
N TYR A 224 -16.23 -5.10 4.12
CA TYR A 224 -15.99 -6.12 5.14
C TYR A 224 -14.52 -6.55 5.20
N LEU A 225 -13.79 -6.43 4.09
CA LEU A 225 -12.39 -6.79 3.92
C LEU A 225 -11.64 -5.63 3.23
N PRO A 226 -11.58 -4.43 3.84
CA PRO A 226 -10.95 -3.24 3.23
C PRO A 226 -9.43 -3.40 3.08
N PHE A 227 -8.82 -4.37 3.77
CA PHE A 227 -7.41 -4.70 3.60
C PHE A 227 -7.15 -5.54 2.33
N ALA A 228 -8.20 -6.14 1.76
CA ALA A 228 -8.10 -7.03 0.59
C ALA A 228 -8.48 -6.33 -0.72
N PHE A 229 -9.21 -5.22 -0.69
CA PHE A 229 -9.77 -4.54 -1.87
C PHE A 229 -9.58 -3.03 -1.81
#